data_AF-A0AAN6L0Y6-F1
#
_entry.id   AF-A0AAN6L0Y6-F1
#
_cell.length_a   1.000
_cell.length_b   1.000
_cell.length_c   1.000
_cell.angle_alpha   90.00
_cell.angle_beta   90.00
_cell.angle_gamma   90.00
#
_symmetry.space_group_name_H-M   'P 1'
#
loop_
_entity.id
_entity.type
_entity.pdbx_description
1 polymer ?
#
loop_
_entity_poly.entity_id
_entity_poly.type
_entity_poly.pdbx_seq_one_letter_code
_entity_poly.pdbx_strand_id
1 'polypeptide(L)'
;MANDDNTSSPPRTSQQDSALPATFAERLARAAEEANDSSTRLNTFTDSHATASARQTEINRRRAANKTAYYAFAEAAEHRRQRVCSLMVRHACSNGLRKENERAITDGTGDVAALTAQNEEIKQGMRQLNRENAGVVEEAKRDIEVQGKWDAYYALRSDEPPGV
;
A
#
# COMPACT_ATOMS: atom_id res chain seq x y z
N MET A 1 25.43 -63.48 -47.89
CA MET A 1 25.81 -62.96 -46.56
C MET A 1 26.83 -61.86 -46.77
N ALA A 2 26.43 -60.62 -46.55
CA ALA A 2 27.29 -59.47 -46.29
C ALA A 2 26.37 -58.40 -45.68
N ASN A 3 26.61 -58.05 -44.43
CA ASN A 3 25.91 -57.01 -43.70
C ASN A 3 26.58 -55.67 -44.01
N ASP A 4 25.88 -54.71 -44.59
CA ASP A 4 26.31 -53.32 -44.65
C ASP A 4 25.39 -52.49 -43.75
N ASP A 5 25.83 -52.32 -42.49
CA ASP A 5 25.20 -51.45 -41.51
C ASP A 5 25.58 -50.00 -41.83
N ASN A 6 24.62 -49.24 -42.36
CA ASN A 6 24.75 -47.81 -42.63
C ASN A 6 24.26 -47.01 -41.41
N THR A 7 25.17 -46.64 -40.51
CA THR A 7 24.90 -45.65 -39.45
C THR A 7 25.90 -44.50 -39.53
N SER A 8 25.54 -43.48 -40.32
CA SER A 8 26.22 -42.19 -40.37
C SER A 8 25.89 -41.38 -39.10
N SER A 9 26.90 -41.13 -38.25
CA SER A 9 26.81 -40.17 -37.14
C SER A 9 27.26 -38.77 -37.58
N PRO A 10 26.70 -37.68 -37.03
CA PRO A 10 27.07 -36.31 -37.43
C PRO A 10 28.48 -35.94 -36.95
N PRO A 11 29.19 -35.04 -37.63
CA PRO A 11 30.54 -34.65 -37.25
C PRO A 11 30.49 -33.78 -35.98
N ARG A 12 31.18 -34.22 -34.92
CA ARG A 12 31.49 -33.37 -33.79
C ARG A 12 32.59 -32.40 -34.21
N THR A 13 32.26 -31.13 -34.37
CA THR A 13 33.25 -30.06 -34.32
C THR A 13 33.70 -29.87 -32.88
N SER A 14 34.73 -30.59 -32.46
CA SER A 14 35.57 -30.14 -31.35
C SER A 14 36.85 -29.56 -31.94
N GLN A 15 36.92 -28.23 -32.02
CA GLN A 15 38.22 -27.57 -31.95
C GLN A 15 38.86 -28.01 -30.64
N GLN A 16 39.88 -28.86 -30.75
CA GLN A 16 40.75 -29.23 -29.64
C GLN A 16 41.67 -28.04 -29.38
N ASP A 17 41.31 -27.21 -28.41
CA ASP A 17 42.34 -26.60 -27.58
C ASP A 17 42.97 -27.74 -26.76
N SER A 18 44.27 -27.94 -26.96
CA SER A 18 45.04 -29.02 -26.34
C SER A 18 45.20 -28.75 -24.84
N ALA A 19 44.22 -29.17 -24.03
CA ALA A 19 44.37 -29.29 -22.58
C ALA A 19 44.78 -30.74 -22.23
N LEU A 20 45.88 -30.88 -21.48
CA LEU A 20 46.34 -32.18 -20.96
C LEU A 20 45.22 -32.89 -20.17
N PRO A 21 45.09 -34.23 -20.27
CA PRO A 21 44.05 -34.95 -19.55
C PRO A 21 44.30 -34.88 -18.04
N ALA A 22 43.39 -34.24 -17.31
CA ALA A 22 43.47 -34.14 -15.86
C ALA A 22 43.54 -35.54 -15.22
N THR A 23 44.41 -35.73 -14.23
CA THR A 23 44.57 -37.03 -13.55
C THR A 23 43.32 -37.40 -12.74
N PHE A 24 43.15 -38.67 -12.34
CA PHE A 24 42.01 -39.08 -11.50
C PHE A 24 41.94 -38.26 -10.20
N ALA A 25 43.10 -37.97 -9.60
CA ALA A 25 43.19 -37.14 -8.40
C ALA A 25 42.71 -35.70 -8.65
N GLU A 26 43.05 -35.10 -9.80
CA GLU A 26 42.57 -33.76 -10.17
C GLU A 26 41.07 -33.73 -10.46
N ARG A 27 40.51 -34.77 -11.08
CA ARG A 27 39.06 -34.89 -11.28
C ARG A 27 38.31 -35.06 -9.95
N LEU A 28 38.87 -35.84 -9.03
CA LEU A 28 38.30 -36.04 -7.69
C LEU A 28 38.38 -34.76 -6.85
N ALA A 29 39.51 -34.04 -6.91
CA ALA A 29 39.67 -32.76 -6.23
C ALA A 29 38.67 -31.72 -6.75
N ARG A 30 38.49 -31.62 -8.07
CA ARG A 30 37.51 -30.72 -8.68
C ARG A 30 36.07 -31.09 -8.32
N ALA A 31 35.74 -32.38 -8.31
CA ALA A 31 34.42 -32.83 -7.87
C ALA A 31 34.16 -32.55 -6.38
N ALA A 32 35.20 -32.63 -5.53
CA ALA A 32 35.11 -32.28 -4.12
C ALA A 32 34.94 -30.77 -3.92
N GLU A 33 35.64 -29.94 -4.70
CA GLU A 33 35.45 -28.47 -4.72
C GLU A 33 34.05 -28.10 -5.20
N GLU A 34 33.57 -28.67 -6.31
CA GLU A 34 32.20 -28.44 -6.82
C GLU A 34 31.13 -28.87 -5.81
N ALA A 35 31.33 -30.00 -5.12
CA ALA A 35 30.43 -30.44 -4.05
C ALA A 35 30.43 -29.48 -2.86
N ASN A 36 31.60 -28.94 -2.49
CA ASN A 36 31.74 -27.97 -1.41
C ASN A 36 31.10 -26.62 -1.75
N ASP A 37 31.26 -26.15 -2.99
CA ASP A 37 30.61 -24.94 -3.50
C ASP A 37 29.08 -25.10 -3.54
N SER A 38 28.59 -26.26 -4.00
CA SER A 38 27.17 -26.57 -4.01
C SER A 38 26.60 -26.63 -2.59
N SER A 39 27.33 -27.23 -1.64
CA SER A 39 26.92 -27.28 -0.23
C SER A 39 26.86 -25.89 0.40
N THR A 40 27.87 -25.06 0.12
CA THR A 40 27.93 -23.67 0.60
C THR A 40 26.76 -22.84 0.07
N ARG A 41 26.47 -22.95 -1.23
CA ARG A 41 25.31 -22.26 -1.86
C ARG A 41 23.98 -22.71 -1.26
N LEU A 42 23.80 -24.01 -1.03
CA LEU A 42 22.59 -24.54 -0.40
C LEU A 42 22.41 -24.03 1.03
N ASN A 43 23.50 -23.99 1.81
CA ASN A 43 23.47 -23.47 3.18
C ASN A 43 23.08 -21.98 3.19
N THR A 44 23.70 -21.15 2.34
CA THR A 44 23.33 -19.72 2.23
C THR A 44 21.88 -19.49 1.81
N PHE A 45 21.32 -20.32 0.93
CA PHE A 45 19.91 -20.25 0.54
C PHE A 45 18.99 -20.63 1.70
N THR A 46 19.32 -21.72 2.40
CA THR A 46 18.58 -22.20 3.58
C THR A 46 18.56 -21.17 4.69
N ASP A 47 19.71 -20.56 5.00
CA ASP A 47 19.86 -19.53 6.02
C ASP A 47 19.08 -18.26 5.66
N SER A 48 19.12 -17.86 4.38
CA SER A 48 18.34 -16.73 3.88
C SER A 48 16.84 -16.99 3.98
N HIS A 49 16.38 -18.19 3.63
CA HIS A 49 14.97 -18.58 3.75
C HIS A 49 14.51 -18.66 5.21
N ALA A 50 15.34 -19.23 6.10
CA ALA A 50 15.06 -19.28 7.54
C ALA A 50 14.96 -17.86 8.13
N THR A 51 15.87 -16.97 7.75
CA THR A 51 15.86 -15.56 8.17
C THR A 51 14.63 -14.82 7.65
N ALA A 52 14.25 -15.04 6.39
CA ALA A 52 13.04 -14.46 5.80
C ALA A 52 11.76 -14.97 6.50
N SER A 53 11.69 -16.27 6.80
CA SER A 53 10.57 -16.90 7.51
C SER A 53 10.44 -16.39 8.95
N ALA A 54 11.56 -16.28 9.67
CA ALA A 54 11.58 -15.75 11.04
C ALA A 54 11.15 -14.28 11.07
N ARG A 55 11.62 -13.46 10.12
CA ARG A 55 11.15 -12.08 9.95
C ARG A 55 9.64 -12.04 9.73
N GLN A 56 9.11 -12.82 8.79
CA GLN A 56 7.67 -12.85 8.49
C GLN A 56 6.80 -13.28 9.68
N THR A 57 7.32 -14.17 10.52
CA THR A 57 6.63 -14.61 11.75
C THR A 57 6.56 -13.49 12.79
N GLU A 58 7.68 -12.80 13.04
CA GLU A 58 7.70 -11.67 13.98
C GLU A 58 6.84 -10.49 13.49
N ILE A 59 6.83 -10.26 12.18
CA ILE A 59 5.93 -9.32 11.50
C ILE A 59 4.47 -9.64 11.87
N ASN A 60 4.03 -10.89 11.67
CA ASN A 60 2.66 -11.29 11.93
C ASN A 60 2.31 -11.17 13.43
N ARG A 61 3.24 -11.50 14.32
CA ARG A 61 3.07 -11.36 15.78
C ARG A 61 2.84 -9.89 16.19
N ARG A 62 3.67 -8.97 15.69
CA ARG A 62 3.53 -7.53 15.97
C ARG A 62 2.23 -6.96 15.42
N ARG A 63 1.86 -7.34 14.20
CA ARG A 63 0.57 -6.97 13.59
C ARG A 63 -0.62 -7.47 14.41
N ALA A 64 -0.55 -8.69 14.94
CA ALA A 64 -1.59 -9.23 15.81
C ALA A 64 -1.72 -8.44 17.12
N ALA A 65 -0.59 -7.99 17.70
CA ALA A 65 -0.58 -7.23 18.95
C ALA A 65 -1.22 -5.84 18.83
N ASN A 66 -1.03 -5.15 17.70
CA ASN A 66 -1.49 -3.76 17.50
C ASN A 66 -2.83 -3.63 16.78
N LYS A 67 -3.49 -4.75 16.52
CA LYS A 67 -4.75 -4.82 15.78
C LYS A 67 -5.88 -4.02 16.46
N THR A 68 -5.97 -4.08 17.79
CA THR A 68 -7.00 -3.37 18.55
C THR A 68 -6.86 -1.86 18.46
N ALA A 69 -5.65 -1.33 18.61
CA ALA A 69 -5.38 0.11 18.50
C ALA A 69 -5.67 0.64 17.09
N TYR A 70 -5.28 -0.12 16.06
CA TYR A 70 -5.61 0.20 14.69
C TYR A 70 -7.12 0.26 14.45
N TYR A 71 -7.88 -0.71 14.95
CA TYR A 71 -9.34 -0.71 14.75
C TYR A 71 -10.04 0.45 15.46
N ALA A 72 -9.65 0.75 16.70
CA ALA A 72 -10.19 1.91 17.42
C ALA A 72 -9.90 3.23 16.66
N PHE A 73 -8.68 3.38 16.13
CA PHE A 73 -8.34 4.51 15.29
C PHE A 73 -9.18 4.54 14.00
N ALA A 74 -9.27 3.43 13.28
CA ALA A 74 -9.96 3.34 12.01
C ALA A 74 -11.46 3.64 12.14
N GLU A 75 -12.10 3.15 13.21
CA GLU A 75 -13.50 3.46 13.53
C GLU A 75 -13.70 4.96 13.80
N ALA A 76 -12.86 5.55 14.66
CA ALA A 76 -12.94 6.98 14.96
C ALA A 76 -12.68 7.87 13.74
N ALA A 77 -11.71 7.50 12.91
CA ALA A 77 -11.39 8.20 11.67
C ALA A 77 -12.54 8.12 10.66
N GLU A 78 -13.18 6.96 10.52
CA GLU A 78 -14.33 6.78 9.62
C GLU A 78 -15.53 7.62 10.07
N HIS A 79 -15.83 7.65 11.37
CA HIS A 79 -16.86 8.55 11.90
C HIS A 79 -16.58 10.03 11.58
N ARG A 80 -15.33 10.48 11.69
CA ARG A 80 -14.96 11.86 11.30
C ARG A 80 -15.12 12.10 9.80
N ARG A 81 -14.70 11.17 8.94
CA ARG A 81 -14.90 11.27 7.48
C ARG A 81 -16.37 11.38 7.10
N GLN A 82 -17.23 10.56 7.71
CA GLN A 82 -18.68 10.61 7.48
C GLN A 82 -19.27 11.97 7.89
N ARG A 83 -18.81 12.55 9.01
CA ARG A 83 -19.20 13.90 9.42
C ARG A 83 -18.75 14.94 8.40
N VAL A 84 -17.51 14.87 7.90
CA VAL A 84 -17.02 15.78 6.85
C VAL A 84 -17.86 15.67 5.59
N CYS A 85 -18.17 14.45 5.12
CA CYS A 85 -19.06 14.24 3.97
C CYS A 85 -20.44 14.86 4.20
N SER A 86 -21.03 14.66 5.37
CA SER A 86 -22.33 15.26 5.73
C SER A 86 -22.29 16.79 5.71
N LEU A 87 -21.20 17.38 6.19
CA LEU A 87 -20.99 18.83 6.15
C LEU A 87 -20.86 19.35 4.72
N MET A 88 -20.13 18.64 3.86
CA MET A 88 -20.01 19.00 2.45
C MET A 88 -21.37 19.01 1.75
N VAL A 89 -22.22 18.01 2.01
CA VAL A 89 -23.58 17.94 1.45
C VAL A 89 -24.42 19.13 1.93
N ARG A 90 -24.45 19.41 3.24
CA ARG A 90 -25.18 20.57 3.78
C ARG A 90 -24.71 21.88 3.16
N HIS A 91 -23.39 22.06 3.04
CA HIS A 91 -22.79 23.24 2.42
C HIS A 91 -23.21 23.39 0.95
N ALA A 92 -23.25 22.29 0.18
CA ALA A 92 -23.70 22.29 -1.20
C ALA A 92 -25.19 22.65 -1.31
N CYS A 93 -26.04 22.03 -0.50
CA CYS A 93 -27.49 22.31 -0.48
C CYS A 93 -27.79 23.76 -0.11
N SER A 94 -27.18 24.26 0.97
CA SER A 94 -27.37 25.65 1.42
C SER A 94 -26.90 26.66 0.38
N ASN A 95 -25.77 26.41 -0.30
CA ASN A 95 -25.32 27.29 -1.38
C ASN A 95 -26.19 27.20 -2.63
N GLY A 96 -26.74 26.02 -2.95
CA GLY A 96 -27.69 25.84 -4.04
C GLY A 96 -28.94 26.68 -3.82
N LEU A 97 -29.56 26.53 -2.64
CA LEU A 97 -30.75 27.29 -2.25
C LEU A 97 -30.49 28.80 -2.26
N ARG A 98 -29.33 29.24 -1.73
CA ARG A 98 -28.97 30.66 -1.74
C ARG A 98 -28.87 31.23 -3.16
N LYS A 99 -28.28 30.47 -4.09
CA LYS A 99 -28.17 30.86 -5.51
C LYS A 99 -29.52 30.89 -6.21
N GLU A 100 -30.41 29.95 -5.89
CA GLU A 100 -31.79 29.95 -6.41
C GLU A 100 -32.54 31.18 -5.94
N ASN A 101 -32.43 31.54 -4.66
CA ASN A 101 -33.00 32.76 -4.11
C ASN A 101 -32.40 34.02 -4.74
N GLU A 102 -31.07 34.09 -4.89
CA GLU A 102 -30.37 35.20 -5.56
C GLU A 102 -30.84 35.38 -7.01
N ARG A 103 -31.05 34.27 -7.75
CA ARG A 103 -31.62 34.29 -9.09
C ARG A 103 -33.08 34.77 -9.07
N ALA A 104 -33.91 34.24 -8.18
CA ALA A 104 -35.32 34.63 -8.08
C ALA A 104 -35.49 36.13 -7.79
N ILE A 105 -34.65 36.69 -6.91
CA ILE A 105 -34.57 38.13 -6.63
C ILE A 105 -34.18 38.91 -7.90
N THR A 106 -33.15 38.46 -8.63
CA THR A 106 -32.65 39.12 -9.84
C THR A 106 -33.69 39.11 -10.96
N ASP A 107 -34.41 37.99 -11.11
CA ASP A 107 -35.44 37.80 -12.13
C ASP A 107 -36.77 38.48 -11.75
N GLY A 108 -36.86 39.08 -10.56
CA GLY A 108 -38.08 39.73 -10.05
C GLY A 108 -39.20 38.75 -9.73
N THR A 109 -38.86 37.48 -9.49
CA THR A 109 -39.82 36.39 -9.21
C THR A 109 -39.89 36.10 -7.71
N GLY A 110 -41.07 36.22 -7.13
CA GLY A 110 -41.32 35.97 -5.71
C GLY A 110 -41.14 37.19 -4.80
N ASP A 111 -41.27 36.96 -3.49
CA ASP A 111 -41.13 38.01 -2.47
C ASP A 111 -39.64 38.27 -2.16
N VAL A 112 -39.12 39.38 -2.68
CA VAL A 112 -37.73 39.80 -2.52
C VAL A 112 -37.35 39.94 -1.04
N ALA A 113 -38.24 40.45 -0.19
CA ALA A 113 -37.94 40.65 1.22
C ALA A 113 -37.81 39.31 1.96
N ALA A 114 -38.73 38.38 1.68
CA ALA A 114 -38.69 37.04 2.25
C ALA A 114 -37.44 36.25 1.79
N LEU A 115 -37.13 36.28 0.49
CA LEU A 115 -35.95 35.59 -0.06
C LEU A 115 -34.63 36.17 0.49
N THR A 116 -34.57 37.49 0.67
CA THR A 116 -33.39 38.15 1.27
C THR A 116 -33.21 37.74 2.73
N ALA A 117 -34.29 37.70 3.51
CA ALA A 117 -34.25 37.25 4.89
C ALA A 117 -33.79 35.78 5.00
N GLN A 118 -34.32 34.91 4.15
CA GLN A 118 -33.93 33.49 4.11
C GLN A 118 -32.44 33.32 3.77
N ASN A 119 -31.90 34.13 2.84
CA ASN A 119 -30.48 34.09 2.50
C ASN A 119 -29.57 34.49 3.67
N GLU A 120 -29.96 35.50 4.46
CA GLU A 120 -29.21 35.87 5.66
C GLU A 120 -29.31 34.79 6.76
N GLU A 121 -30.45 34.13 6.92
CA GLU A 121 -30.60 32.99 7.83
C GLU A 121 -29.68 31.82 7.42
N ILE A 122 -29.69 31.44 6.14
CA ILE A 122 -28.80 30.40 5.60
C ILE A 122 -27.34 30.75 5.88
N LYS A 123 -26.94 32.00 5.65
CA LYS A 123 -25.58 32.48 5.88
C LYS A 123 -25.18 32.43 7.35
N GLN A 124 -26.07 32.79 8.27
CA GLN A 124 -25.84 32.68 9.71
C GLN A 124 -25.74 31.21 10.14
N GLY A 125 -26.65 30.35 9.67
CA GLY A 125 -26.62 28.92 9.90
C GLY A 125 -25.32 28.27 9.43
N MET A 126 -24.84 28.62 8.24
CA MET A 126 -23.56 28.14 7.71
C MET A 126 -22.36 28.59 8.54
N ARG A 127 -22.36 29.83 9.04
CA ARG A 127 -21.30 30.31 9.95
C ARG A 127 -21.31 29.57 11.29
N GLN A 128 -22.49 29.22 11.79
CA GLN A 128 -22.61 28.42 13.02
C GLN A 128 -22.11 26.99 12.77
N LEU A 129 -22.57 26.34 11.70
CA LEU A 129 -22.16 25.00 11.30
C LEU A 129 -20.63 24.90 11.14
N ASN A 130 -20.01 25.88 10.49
CA ASN A 130 -18.56 25.93 10.31
C ASN A 130 -17.82 26.10 11.64
N ARG A 131 -18.34 26.91 12.57
CA ARG A 131 -17.74 27.08 13.91
C ARG A 131 -17.80 25.78 14.71
N GLU A 132 -18.94 25.11 14.72
CA GLU A 132 -19.14 23.85 15.45
C GLU A 132 -18.30 22.70 14.91
N ASN A 133 -17.93 22.75 13.63
CA ASN A 133 -17.20 21.67 12.96
C ASN A 133 -15.77 22.03 12.54
N ALA A 134 -15.26 23.18 12.98
CA ALA A 134 -13.90 23.62 12.65
C ALA A 134 -12.84 22.57 13.03
N GLY A 135 -12.98 21.94 14.19
CA GLY A 135 -12.05 20.90 14.65
C GLY A 135 -12.14 19.59 13.85
N VAL A 136 -13.32 19.24 13.33
CA VAL A 136 -13.58 17.95 12.67
C VAL A 136 -12.81 17.83 11.37
N VAL A 137 -12.74 18.91 10.60
CA VAL A 137 -12.02 18.92 9.32
C VAL A 137 -10.51 18.81 9.55
N GLU A 138 -9.97 19.52 10.55
CA GLU A 138 -8.55 19.44 10.89
C GLU A 138 -8.15 18.10 11.52
N GLU A 139 -9.05 17.48 12.28
CA GLU A 139 -8.86 16.10 12.76
C GLU A 139 -8.91 15.09 11.62
N ALA A 140 -9.86 15.22 10.68
CA ALA A 140 -9.95 14.35 9.52
C ALA A 140 -8.71 14.45 8.60
N LYS A 141 -8.09 15.63 8.49
CA LYS A 141 -6.80 15.79 7.81
C LYS A 141 -5.68 15.04 8.54
N ARG A 142 -5.60 15.19 9.87
CA ARG A 142 -4.63 14.45 10.69
C ARG A 142 -4.81 12.94 10.61
N ASP A 143 -6.05 12.46 10.47
CA ASP A 143 -6.32 11.04 10.26
C ASP A 143 -5.64 10.49 8.98
N ILE A 144 -5.48 11.29 7.93
CA ILE A 144 -4.77 10.86 6.70
C ILE A 144 -3.30 10.59 7.02
N GLU A 145 -2.67 11.46 7.82
CA GLU A 145 -1.28 11.30 8.22
C GLU A 145 -1.09 10.08 9.13
N VAL A 146 -1.99 9.90 10.11
CA VAL A 146 -1.95 8.75 11.02
C VAL A 146 -2.24 7.45 10.27
N GLN A 147 -3.17 7.45 9.31
CA GLN A 147 -3.42 6.32 8.42
C GLN A 147 -2.16 5.97 7.62
N GLY A 148 -1.47 6.95 7.03
CA GLY A 148 -0.22 6.71 6.30
C GLY A 148 0.89 6.11 7.19
N LYS A 149 0.95 6.51 8.46
CA LYS A 149 1.86 5.90 9.45
C LYS A 149 1.46 4.46 9.78
N TRP A 150 0.16 4.17 9.94
CA TRP A 150 -0.33 2.80 10.12
C TRP A 150 0.00 1.94 8.90
N ASP A 151 -0.20 2.46 7.69
CA ASP A 151 0.14 1.76 6.45
C ASP A 151 1.65 1.47 6.37
N ALA A 152 2.50 2.42 6.77
CA ALA A 152 3.95 2.23 6.84
C ALA A 152 4.37 1.21 7.90
N TYR A 153 3.73 1.24 9.08
CA TYR A 153 3.94 0.28 10.16
C TYR A 153 3.55 -1.13 9.72
N TYR A 154 2.37 -1.30 9.15
CA TYR A 154 1.93 -2.58 8.62
C TYR A 154 2.76 -3.01 7.40
N ALA A 155 3.26 -2.09 6.57
CA ALA A 155 4.21 -2.37 5.50
C ALA A 155 5.67 -2.56 5.96
N LEU A 156 5.93 -2.50 7.28
CA LEU A 156 7.23 -2.75 7.92
C LEU A 156 8.33 -1.78 7.47
N ARG A 157 7.93 -0.58 7.08
CA ARG A 157 8.84 0.54 6.85
C ARG A 157 9.10 1.33 8.13
N SER A 158 8.42 0.98 9.23
CA SER A 158 8.55 1.58 10.55
C SER A 158 8.62 0.49 11.62
N ASP A 159 9.50 0.68 12.60
CA ASP A 159 9.63 -0.20 13.77
C ASP A 159 8.66 0.16 14.91
N GLU A 160 8.14 1.39 14.91
CA GLU A 160 7.27 1.92 15.96
C GLU A 160 5.82 2.04 15.47
N PRO A 161 4.82 1.58 16.26
CA PRO A 161 3.42 1.80 15.94
C PRO A 161 3.09 3.30 16.01
N PRO A 162 2.17 3.80 15.18
CA PRO A 162 1.72 5.18 15.29
C PRO A 162 1.04 5.40 16.63
N GLY A 163 1.46 6.43 17.38
CA GLY A 163 0.73 6.91 18.55
C GLY A 163 -0.66 7.44 18.15
N VAL A 164 -1.62 7.30 19.08
CA VAL A 164 -2.97 7.87 18.97
C VAL A 164 -2.97 9.29 19.51
#